data_AF-A0A496VKH9-F1
#
_entry.id   AF-A0A496VKH9-F1
#
_cell.length_a   1.000
_cell.length_b   1.000
_cell.length_c   1.000
_cell.angle_alpha   90.00
_cell.angle_beta   90.00
_cell.angle_gamma   90.00
#
_symmetry.space_group_name_H-M   'P 1'
#
loop_
_entity.id
_entity.type
_entity.pdbx_description
1 polymer ?
#
loop_
_entity_poly.entity_id
_entity_poly.type
_entity_poly.pdbx_seq_one_letter_code
_entity_poly.pdbx_strand_id
1 'polypeptide(L)'
;MITITEALDQIKQGSQEILLENELRTKLESGKPLRIKAGFDPTAPDLHLGHTVLLNKLRQFQKLGHTIFFLIGDFTGMIGDPSG
;
A
#
# COMPACT_ATOMS: atom_id res chain seq x y z
N MET A 1 -15.11 11.34 13.85
CA MET A 1 -13.77 10.74 13.88
C MET A 1 -13.99 9.24 13.69
N ILE A 2 -13.33 8.61 12.71
CA ILE A 2 -13.50 7.16 12.49
C ILE A 2 -12.83 6.40 13.65
N THR A 3 -13.45 5.32 14.13
CA THR A 3 -12.87 4.45 15.17
C THR A 3 -11.77 3.58 14.59
N ILE A 4 -10.89 3.04 15.44
CA ILE A 4 -9.83 2.11 15.01
C ILE A 4 -10.43 0.86 14.37
N THR A 5 -11.55 0.36 14.90
CA THR A 5 -12.25 -0.80 14.34
C THR A 5 -12.77 -0.51 12.94
N GLU A 6 -13.46 0.61 12.73
CA GLU A 6 -13.94 1.01 11.39
C GLU A 6 -12.79 1.23 10.40
N ALA A 7 -11.69 1.85 10.84
CA ALA A 7 -10.50 2.04 10.01
C ALA A 7 -9.89 0.68 9.60
N LEU A 8 -9.78 -0.25 10.54
CA LEU A 8 -9.29 -1.60 10.28
C LEU A 8 -10.22 -2.37 9.33
N ASP A 9 -11.54 -2.29 9.52
CA ASP A 9 -12.53 -2.93 8.66
C ASP A 9 -12.45 -2.40 7.22
N GLN A 10 -12.31 -1.07 7.07
CA GLN A 10 -12.13 -0.44 5.77
C GLN A 10 -10.82 -0.90 5.09
N ILE A 11 -9.73 -1.06 5.86
CA ILE A 11 -8.46 -1.59 5.34
C ILE A 11 -8.59 -3.07 4.96
N LYS A 12 -9.32 -3.88 5.73
CA LYS A 12 -9.56 -5.30 5.45
C LYS A 12 -10.40 -5.53 4.20
N GLN A 13 -11.39 -4.68 3.95
CA GLN A 13 -12.29 -4.84 2.81
C GLN A 13 -11.54 -4.84 1.47
N GLY A 14 -11.67 -5.94 0.71
CA GLY A 14 -11.03 -6.10 -0.60
C GLY A 14 -9.52 -6.42 -0.53
N SER A 15 -8.97 -6.63 0.67
CA SER A 15 -7.61 -7.17 0.85
C SER A 15 -7.69 -8.70 0.89
N GLN A 16 -6.82 -9.39 0.15
CA GLN A 16 -6.77 -10.85 0.18
C GLN A 16 -6.26 -11.38 1.53
N GLU A 17 -5.24 -10.72 2.09
CA GLU A 17 -4.60 -11.12 3.34
C GLU A 17 -4.02 -9.88 4.05
N ILE A 18 -3.96 -9.93 5.38
CA ILE A 18 -3.20 -8.99 6.20
C ILE A 18 -2.26 -9.81 7.09
N LEU A 19 -0.96 -9.72 6.81
CA LEU A 19 0.05 -10.30 7.68
C LEU A 19 0.08 -9.52 8.99
N LEU A 20 -0.10 -10.24 10.11
CA LEU A 20 -0.05 -9.68 11.46
C LEU A 20 -1.08 -8.56 11.70
N GLU A 21 -2.37 -8.87 11.53
CA GLU A 21 -3.47 -7.92 11.76
C GLU A 21 -3.40 -7.22 13.13
N ASN A 22 -2.99 -7.94 14.18
CA ASN A 22 -2.81 -7.37 15.52
C ASN A 22 -1.75 -6.26 15.53
N GLU A 23 -0.65 -6.41 14.79
CA GLU A 23 0.36 -5.35 14.70
C GLU A 23 -0.16 -4.14 13.93
N LEU A 24 -0.94 -4.36 12.87
CA LEU A 24 -1.60 -3.28 12.14
C LEU A 24 -2.53 -2.49 13.07
N ARG A 25 -3.34 -3.18 13.88
CA ARG A 25 -4.19 -2.56 14.90
C ARG A 25 -3.37 -1.70 15.86
N THR A 26 -2.31 -2.25 16.46
CA THR A 26 -1.45 -1.50 17.40
C THR A 26 -0.82 -0.27 16.73
N LYS A 27 -0.43 -0.37 15.45
CA LYS A 27 0.10 0.77 14.68
C LYS A 27 -0.96 1.85 14.47
N LEU A 28 -2.21 1.48 14.16
CA LEU A 28 -3.33 2.42 14.04
C LEU A 28 -3.65 3.10 15.38
N GLU A 29 -3.66 2.35 16.48
CA GLU A 29 -3.90 2.85 17.85
C GLU A 29 -2.85 3.86 18.31
N SER A 30 -1.62 3.79 17.77
CA SER A 30 -0.56 4.75 18.09
C SER A 30 -0.89 6.21 17.71
N GLY A 31 -1.91 6.42 16.86
CA GLY A 31 -2.34 7.73 16.37
C GLY A 31 -1.34 8.44 15.43
N LYS A 32 -0.17 7.82 15.18
CA LYS A 32 0.84 8.37 14.27
C LYS A 32 0.45 8.08 12.82
N PRO A 33 0.57 9.05 11.90
CA PRO A 33 0.43 8.79 10.47
C PRO A 33 1.39 7.68 10.02
N LEU A 34 0.82 6.55 9.58
CA LEU A 34 1.61 5.45 9.05
C LEU A 34 2.22 5.82 7.69
N ARG A 35 3.38 5.24 7.41
CA ARG A 35 4.04 5.34 6.10
C ARG A 35 3.69 4.10 5.31
N ILE A 36 2.82 4.25 4.32
CA ILE A 36 2.34 3.14 3.48
C ILE A 36 3.15 3.12 2.20
N LYS A 37 3.89 2.04 1.97
CA LYS A 37 4.72 1.87 0.77
C LYS A 37 4.00 1.00 -0.25
N ALA A 38 3.98 1.44 -1.51
CA ALA A 38 3.63 0.61 -2.65
C ALA A 38 4.69 0.78 -3.74
N GLY A 39 5.29 -0.34 -4.18
CA GLY A 39 6.31 -0.36 -5.22
C GLY A 39 5.69 -0.65 -6.59
N PHE A 40 6.18 0.04 -7.61
CA PHE A 40 5.81 -0.16 -9.00
C PHE A 40 7.07 -0.29 -9.84
N ASP A 41 7.12 -1.34 -10.66
CA ASP A 41 8.19 -1.58 -11.62
C ASP A 41 7.92 -0.81 -12.91
N PRO A 42 8.84 0.06 -13.39
CA PRO A 42 8.60 0.90 -14.56
C PRO A 42 8.81 0.19 -15.91
N THR A 43 8.80 -1.15 -15.94
CA THR A 43 8.99 -1.92 -17.18
C THR A 43 7.82 -1.76 -18.17
N ALA A 44 6.60 -1.56 -17.67
CA ALA A 44 5.43 -1.26 -18.48
C ALA A 44 5.29 0.26 -18.74
N PRO A 45 4.77 0.68 -19.91
CA PRO A 45 4.62 2.10 -20.25
C PRO A 45 3.52 2.80 -19.45
N ASP A 46 2.58 2.06 -18.86
CA ASP A 46 1.39 2.59 -18.21
C ASP A 46 0.89 1.74 -17.03
N LEU A 47 0.07 2.37 -16.17
CA LEU A 47 -0.69 1.68 -15.13
C LEU A 47 -2.06 1.26 -15.68
N HIS A 48 -2.18 0.00 -16.07
CA HIS A 48 -3.46 -0.54 -16.52
C HIS A 48 -4.48 -0.68 -15.38
N LEU A 49 -5.74 -0.90 -15.74
CA LEU A 49 -6.89 -0.96 -14.81
C LEU A 49 -6.79 -2.02 -13.70
N GLY A 50 -5.91 -3.01 -13.84
CA GLY A 50 -5.65 -4.02 -12.80
C GLY A 50 -5.11 -3.41 -11.50
N HIS A 51 -4.46 -2.24 -11.59
CA HIS A 51 -3.95 -1.52 -10.43
C HIS A 51 -5.04 -0.76 -9.64
N THR A 52 -6.27 -0.68 -10.16
CA THR A 52 -7.35 0.12 -9.56
C THR A 52 -7.64 -0.29 -8.12
N VAL A 53 -7.64 -1.59 -7.81
CA VAL A 53 -7.86 -2.10 -6.45
C VAL A 53 -6.77 -1.61 -5.50
N LEU A 54 -5.50 -1.74 -5.90
CA LEU A 54 -4.34 -1.29 -5.12
C LEU A 54 -4.37 0.23 -4.92
N LEU A 55 -4.56 1.01 -5.98
CA LEU A 55 -4.59 2.47 -5.91
C LEU A 55 -5.74 2.99 -5.04
N ASN A 56 -6.91 2.35 -5.11
CA ASN A 56 -8.03 2.66 -4.21
C ASN A 56 -7.72 2.32 -2.76
N LYS A 57 -7.00 1.23 -2.47
CA LYS A 57 -6.54 0.92 -1.11
C LYS A 57 -5.58 1.99 -0.59
N LEU A 58 -4.62 2.43 -1.39
CA LEU A 58 -3.73 3.55 -1.02
C LEU A 58 -4.52 4.83 -0.76
N ARG A 59 -5.54 5.12 -1.57
CA ARG A 59 -6.44 6.26 -1.34
C ARG A 59 -7.21 6.15 -0.03
N GLN A 60 -7.64 4.95 0.38
CA GLN A 60 -8.28 4.72 1.67
C GLN A 60 -7.31 5.05 2.81
N PHE A 61 -6.06 4.56 2.76
CA PHE A 61 -5.04 4.92 3.74
C PHE A 61 -4.78 6.45 3.80
N GLN A 62 -4.76 7.15 2.67
CA GLN A 62 -4.68 8.63 2.67
C GLN A 62 -5.86 9.30 3.36
N LYS A 63 -7.09 8.83 3.10
CA LYS A 63 -8.30 9.36 3.73
C LYS A 63 -8.31 9.13 5.24
N LEU A 64 -7.65 8.07 5.71
CA LEU A 64 -7.41 7.80 7.13
C LEU A 64 -6.27 8.64 7.73
N GLY A 65 -5.63 9.53 6.96
CA GLY A 65 -4.59 10.44 7.44
C GLY A 65 -3.17 9.88 7.36
N HIS A 66 -2.95 8.78 6.64
CA HIS A 66 -1.63 8.17 6.48
C HIS A 66 -0.90 8.70 5.24
N THR A 67 0.44 8.58 5.25
CA THR A 67 1.30 9.06 4.18
C THR A 67 1.64 7.94 3.21
N ILE A 68 1.35 8.14 1.92
CA ILE A 68 1.68 7.17 0.87
C ILE A 68 3.04 7.47 0.29
N PHE A 69 3.86 6.43 0.19
CA PHE A 69 5.13 6.39 -0.51
C PHE A 69 4.93 5.51 -1.75
N PHE A 70 4.65 6.17 -2.87
CA PHE A 70 4.59 5.55 -4.19
C PHE A 70 6.03 5.44 -4.71
N LEU A 71 6.58 4.23 -4.71
CA LEU A 71 7.98 3.98 -5.02
C LEU A 71 8.11 3.39 -6.43
N ILE A 72 8.94 4.02 -7.27
CA ILE A 72 9.37 3.45 -8.54
C ILE A 72 10.61 2.58 -8.30
N GLY A 73 10.56 1.32 -8.71
CA GLY A 73 11.66 0.36 -8.57
C GLY A 73 12.52 0.26 -9.82
N ASP A 74 13.14 1.35 -10.25
CA ASP A 74 13.99 1.41 -11.46
C ASP A 74 15.37 0.73 -11.29
N PHE A 75 15.86 0.64 -10.06
CA PHE A 75 17.21 0.15 -9.78
C PHE A 75 17.48 -1.28 -10.27
N THR A 76 16.57 -2.22 -10.05
CA THR A 76 16.76 -3.62 -10.52
C THR A 76 16.58 -3.71 -12.03
N GLY A 77 15.71 -2.88 -12.63
CA GLY A 77 15.55 -2.82 -14.09
C GLY A 77 16.80 -2.31 -14.82
N MET A 78 17.60 -1.45 -14.17
CA MET A 78 18.86 -0.93 -14.73
C MET A 78 20.03 -1.92 -14.71
N ILE A 79 20.03 -2.89 -13.80
CA ILE A 79 21.14 -3.84 -13.65
C ILE A 79 21.10 -4.93 -14.73
N GLY A 80 19.92 -5.20 -15.32
CA GLY A 80 19.71 -6.30 -16.25
C GLY A 80 19.73 -7.65 -15.53
N ASP A 81 18.90 -8.58 -16.00
CA ASP A 81 18.98 -9.98 -15.57
C ASP A 81 20.27 -10.57 -16.17
N PRO A 82 21.20 -11.17 -15.41
CA PRO A 82 22.38 -11.84 -15.96
C PRO A 82 22.01 -13.18 -16.58
N SER A 83 20.91 -13.25 -17.32
CA SER A 83 20.49 -14.44 -18.07
C SER A 83 21.08 -14.37 -19.49
N GLY A 84 22.36 -14.72 -19.55
CA GLY A 84 23.06 -15.26 -20.71
C GLY A 84 23.61 -16.63 -20.37
#